data_AF-A0A962E8I9-F1
#
_entry.id   AF-A0A962E8I9-F1
#
_cell.length_a   1.000
_cell.length_b   1.000
_cell.length_c   1.000
_cell.angle_alpha   90.00
_cell.angle_beta   90.00
_cell.angle_gamma   90.00
#
_symmetry.space_group_name_H-M   'P 1'
#
loop_
_entity.id
_entity.type
_entity.pdbx_description
1 polymer ?
#
loop_
_entity_poly.entity_id
_entity_poly.type
_entity_poly.pdbx_seq_one_letter_code
_entity_poly.pdbx_strand_id
1 'polypeptide(L)'
;MQTLLDQLERSIADAVLSSAEKRALAAALHERPLRIEQLRQLRNHSFDLVLQRSRDPAQAVLMPELIKWLGEVVKVVDQAAAQVAVDTRVWFSPGDDCRDAVIRHFQSCRKQVDVCVFTIADNDISAAIIAAHQRGVAVRVISDNHKRHDAGSDIDRMVESGIEVVLDDSDAHMHHKFA
;
A
#
# COMPACT_ATOMS: atom_id res chain seq x y z
N MET A 1 -17.17 -2.70 -9.64
CA MET A 1 -16.99 -1.63 -8.64
C MET A 1 -18.27 -0.82 -8.52
N GLN A 2 -18.72 -0.11 -9.56
CA GLN A 2 -19.96 0.68 -9.49
C GLN A 2 -21.16 -0.10 -8.94
N THR A 3 -21.39 -1.32 -9.44
CA THR A 3 -22.47 -2.20 -8.96
C THR A 3 -22.45 -2.47 -7.45
N LEU A 4 -21.25 -2.53 -6.83
CA LEU A 4 -21.09 -2.76 -5.39
C LEU A 4 -21.36 -1.48 -4.59
N LEU A 5 -20.94 -0.32 -5.11
CA LEU A 5 -21.27 0.98 -4.53
C LEU A 5 -22.79 1.20 -4.56
N ASP A 6 -23.42 0.98 -5.72
CA ASP A 6 -24.88 1.08 -5.89
C ASP A 6 -25.64 0.08 -4.98
N GLN A 7 -25.04 -1.08 -4.69
CA GLN A 7 -25.61 -2.04 -3.74
C GLN A 7 -25.57 -1.49 -2.30
N LEU A 8 -24.46 -0.88 -1.89
CA LEU A 8 -24.32 -0.27 -0.56
C LEU A 8 -25.28 0.92 -0.39
N GLU A 9 -25.37 1.80 -1.39
CA GLU A 9 -26.30 2.93 -1.43
C GLU A 9 -27.77 2.50 -1.28
N ARG A 10 -28.15 1.38 -1.92
CA ARG A 10 -29.49 0.80 -1.75
C ARG A 10 -29.67 0.20 -0.36
N SER A 11 -28.70 -0.57 0.12
CA SER A 11 -28.82 -1.29 1.39
C SER A 11 -28.84 -0.39 2.63
N ILE A 12 -28.33 0.83 2.52
CA ILE A 12 -28.37 1.76 3.67
C ILE A 12 -29.75 2.42 3.80
N ALA A 13 -30.64 2.32 2.81
CA ALA A 13 -31.94 3.03 2.77
C ALA A 13 -32.80 2.83 4.03
N ASP A 14 -32.78 1.63 4.62
CA ASP A 14 -33.51 1.28 5.86
C ASP A 14 -32.59 1.18 7.09
N ALA A 15 -31.32 1.61 6.95
CA ALA A 15 -30.26 1.51 7.96
C ALA A 15 -29.99 0.08 8.47
N VAL A 16 -30.39 -0.96 7.72
CA VAL A 16 -30.20 -2.36 8.13
C VAL A 16 -29.59 -3.18 7.01
N LEU A 17 -28.41 -3.75 7.24
CA LEU A 17 -27.84 -4.71 6.30
C LEU A 17 -28.49 -6.07 6.55
N SER A 18 -29.48 -6.42 5.75
CA SER A 18 -30.20 -7.69 5.90
C SER A 18 -29.26 -8.88 5.67
N SER A 19 -29.63 -10.06 6.20
CA SER A 19 -28.86 -11.29 5.96
C SER A 19 -28.80 -11.67 4.48
N ALA A 20 -29.78 -11.25 3.67
CA ALA A 20 -29.77 -11.45 2.22
C ALA A 20 -28.73 -10.55 1.54
N GLU A 21 -28.72 -9.25 1.85
CA GLU A 21 -27.77 -8.29 1.29
C GLU A 21 -26.34 -8.58 1.72
N LYS A 22 -26.15 -8.94 2.99
CA LYS A 22 -24.85 -9.37 3.52
C LYS A 22 -24.29 -10.55 2.73
N ARG A 23 -25.11 -11.58 2.48
CA ARG A 23 -24.71 -12.75 1.68
C ARG A 23 -24.44 -12.38 0.23
N ALA A 24 -25.26 -11.51 -0.37
CA ALA A 24 -25.05 -11.04 -1.73
C ALA A 24 -23.74 -10.26 -1.87
N LEU A 25 -23.44 -9.35 -0.93
CA LEU A 25 -22.18 -8.61 -0.90
C LEU A 25 -20.98 -9.55 -0.75
N ALA A 26 -21.05 -10.50 0.18
CA ALA A 26 -19.99 -11.49 0.39
C ALA A 26 -19.76 -12.37 -0.85
N ALA A 27 -20.84 -12.83 -1.49
CA ALA A 27 -20.75 -13.62 -2.72
C ALA A 27 -20.10 -12.82 -3.86
N ALA A 28 -20.51 -11.56 -4.06
CA ALA A 28 -19.94 -10.70 -5.10
C ALA A 28 -18.44 -10.42 -4.89
N LEU A 29 -18.00 -10.27 -3.64
CA LEU A 29 -16.58 -10.11 -3.30
C LEU A 29 -15.78 -11.40 -3.48
N HIS A 30 -16.40 -12.57 -3.31
CA HIS A 30 -15.76 -13.86 -3.47
C HIS A 30 -15.63 -14.27 -4.95
N GLU A 31 -16.70 -14.10 -5.74
CA GLU A 31 -16.69 -14.39 -7.19
C GLU A 31 -15.66 -13.55 -7.94
N ARG A 32 -15.45 -12.32 -7.48
CA ARG A 32 -14.49 -11.39 -8.08
C ARG A 32 -13.66 -10.70 -7.01
N PRO A 33 -12.59 -11.36 -6.53
CA PRO A 33 -11.68 -10.79 -5.54
C PRO A 33 -11.16 -9.43 -6.01
N LEU A 34 -11.35 -8.41 -5.17
CA LEU A 34 -10.92 -7.05 -5.46
C LEU A 34 -9.49 -6.79 -4.97
N ARG A 35 -8.81 -5.81 -5.57
CA ARG A 35 -7.53 -5.31 -5.04
C ARG A 35 -7.76 -4.64 -3.68
N ILE A 36 -6.73 -4.59 -2.83
CA ILE A 36 -6.79 -3.94 -1.50
C ILE A 36 -7.33 -2.50 -1.60
N GLU A 37 -6.90 -1.74 -2.60
CA GLU A 37 -7.35 -0.35 -2.79
C GLU A 37 -8.85 -0.24 -3.09
N GLN A 38 -9.39 -1.21 -3.83
CA GLN A 38 -10.81 -1.29 -4.15
C GLN A 38 -11.65 -1.64 -2.91
N LEU A 39 -11.13 -2.49 -2.03
CA LEU A 39 -11.78 -2.80 -0.74
C LEU A 39 -11.75 -1.59 0.21
N ARG A 40 -10.63 -0.84 0.23
CA ARG A 40 -10.55 0.44 0.95
C ARG A 40 -11.57 1.45 0.44
N GLN A 41 -11.76 1.53 -0.88
CA GLN A 41 -12.76 2.39 -1.50
C GLN A 41 -14.18 2.05 -1.03
N LEU A 42 -14.57 0.76 -1.02
CA LEU A 42 -15.90 0.32 -0.51
C LEU A 42 -16.10 0.70 0.95
N ARG A 43 -15.07 0.47 1.79
CA ARG A 43 -15.11 0.83 3.20
C ARG A 43 -15.31 2.33 3.38
N ASN A 44 -14.46 3.15 2.75
CA ASN A 44 -14.53 4.61 2.89
C ASN A 44 -15.88 5.15 2.41
N HIS A 45 -16.38 4.66 1.27
CA HIS A 45 -17.70 5.03 0.79
C HIS A 45 -18.82 4.69 1.79
N SER A 46 -18.72 3.54 2.48
CA SER A 46 -19.68 3.16 3.52
C SER A 46 -19.65 4.13 4.72
N PHE A 47 -18.47 4.60 5.12
CA PHE A 47 -18.35 5.66 6.13
C PHE A 47 -18.98 6.97 5.65
N ASP A 48 -18.74 7.35 4.40
CA ASP A 48 -19.31 8.57 3.81
C ASP A 48 -20.85 8.53 3.78
N LEU A 49 -21.45 7.38 3.44
CA LEU A 49 -22.91 7.21 3.45
C LEU A 49 -23.50 7.42 4.86
N VAL A 50 -22.86 6.86 5.90
CA VAL A 50 -23.29 7.06 7.29
C VAL A 50 -23.11 8.53 7.71
N LEU A 51 -21.98 9.14 7.37
CA LEU A 51 -21.70 10.54 7.69
C LEU A 51 -22.67 11.51 6.99
N GLN A 52 -23.08 11.20 5.75
CA GLN A 52 -24.08 11.99 5.04
C GLN A 52 -25.44 11.91 5.74
N ARG A 53 -25.87 10.70 6.15
CA ARG A 53 -27.11 10.49 6.90
C ARG A 53 -27.08 11.19 8.26
N SER A 54 -25.93 11.22 8.95
CA SER A 54 -25.81 11.88 10.25
C SER A 54 -25.98 13.40 10.20
N ARG A 55 -25.86 14.02 9.02
CA ARG A 55 -26.05 15.46 8.83
C ARG A 55 -27.51 15.86 8.76
N ASP A 56 -28.40 14.92 8.45
CA ASP A 56 -29.85 15.14 8.48
C ASP A 56 -30.38 14.79 9.89
N PRO A 57 -30.93 15.77 10.65
CA PRO A 57 -31.45 15.52 11.98
C PRO A 57 -32.54 14.43 12.04
N ALA A 58 -33.32 14.26 10.97
CA ALA A 58 -34.36 13.22 10.91
C ALA A 58 -33.75 11.81 10.81
N GLN A 59 -32.59 11.69 10.17
CA GLN A 59 -31.87 10.43 9.97
C GLN A 59 -30.87 10.15 11.11
N ALA A 60 -30.36 11.19 11.77
CA ALA A 60 -29.42 11.08 12.89
C ALA A 60 -30.01 10.29 14.08
N VAL A 61 -31.34 10.19 14.20
CA VAL A 61 -32.01 9.36 15.22
C VAL A 61 -31.70 7.87 15.02
N LEU A 62 -31.41 7.43 13.79
CA LEU A 62 -31.07 6.05 13.42
C LEU A 62 -29.56 5.75 13.57
N MET A 63 -28.81 6.59 14.31
CA MET A 63 -27.37 6.42 14.46
C MET A 63 -26.95 5.03 14.97
N PRO A 64 -27.62 4.41 15.97
CA PRO A 64 -27.29 3.06 16.40
C PRO A 64 -27.39 2.02 15.26
N GLU A 65 -28.43 2.11 14.45
CA GLU A 65 -28.68 1.25 13.29
C GLU A 65 -27.65 1.50 12.19
N LEU A 66 -27.34 2.75 11.88
CA LEU A 66 -26.31 3.13 10.90
C LEU A 66 -24.92 2.63 11.29
N ILE A 67 -24.55 2.73 12.56
CA ILE A 67 -23.28 2.17 13.08
C ILE A 67 -23.27 0.65 12.96
N LYS A 68 -24.39 -0.01 13.27
CA LYS A 68 -24.52 -1.46 13.12
C LYS A 68 -24.41 -1.89 11.65
N TRP A 69 -25.08 -1.18 10.74
CA TRP A 69 -24.99 -1.39 9.30
C TRP A 69 -23.53 -1.27 8.83
N LEU A 70 -22.84 -0.19 9.23
CA LEU A 70 -21.43 0.03 8.88
C LEU A 70 -20.53 -1.09 9.41
N GLY A 71 -20.73 -1.51 10.66
CA GLY A 71 -19.97 -2.62 11.25
C GLY A 71 -20.14 -3.92 10.47
N GLU A 72 -21.36 -4.23 10.02
CA GLU A 72 -21.62 -5.43 9.21
C GLU A 72 -21.00 -5.33 7.80
N VAL A 73 -21.06 -4.16 7.16
CA VAL A 73 -20.37 -3.93 5.87
C VAL A 73 -18.86 -4.07 6.02
N VAL A 74 -18.26 -3.39 7.00
CA VAL A 74 -16.82 -3.45 7.29
C VAL A 74 -16.39 -4.90 7.53
N LYS A 75 -17.16 -5.66 8.31
CA LYS A 75 -16.87 -7.07 8.56
C LYS A 75 -16.82 -7.91 7.27
N VAL A 76 -17.76 -7.70 6.34
CA VAL A 76 -17.77 -8.41 5.06
C VAL A 76 -16.59 -8.00 4.18
N VAL A 77 -16.28 -6.69 4.13
CA VAL A 77 -15.15 -6.17 3.35
C VAL A 77 -13.81 -6.66 3.91
N ASP A 78 -13.62 -6.65 5.22
CA ASP A 78 -12.39 -7.11 5.87
C ASP A 78 -12.19 -8.62 5.73
N GLN A 79 -13.27 -9.41 5.75
CA GLN A 79 -13.21 -10.83 5.42
C GLN A 79 -12.74 -11.09 3.99
N ALA A 80 -13.19 -10.27 3.02
CA ALA A 80 -12.69 -10.34 1.66
C ALA A 80 -11.23 -9.88 1.55
N ALA A 81 -10.82 -8.87 2.33
CA ALA A 81 -9.44 -8.41 2.38
C ALA A 81 -8.48 -9.46 2.95
N ALA A 82 -8.92 -10.21 3.97
CA ALA A 82 -8.13 -11.28 4.58
C ALA A 82 -7.87 -12.46 3.61
N GLN A 83 -8.64 -12.59 2.54
CA GLN A 83 -8.39 -13.58 1.47
C GLN A 83 -7.24 -13.14 0.54
N VAL A 84 -6.85 -11.87 0.56
CA VAL A 84 -5.65 -11.40 -0.15
C VAL A 84 -4.44 -11.81 0.68
N ALA A 85 -3.85 -12.96 0.36
CA ALA A 85 -2.63 -13.43 1.03
C ALA A 85 -1.50 -12.42 0.83
N VAL A 86 -1.07 -11.79 1.92
CA VAL A 86 0.15 -11.00 1.98
C VAL A 86 1.23 -11.91 2.57
N ASP A 87 2.19 -12.33 1.75
CA ASP A 87 3.38 -13.03 2.23
C ASP A 87 4.32 -12.01 2.86
N THR A 88 4.25 -11.89 4.19
CA THR A 88 5.15 -11.03 4.97
C THR A 88 6.31 -11.85 5.49
N ARG A 89 7.53 -11.39 5.20
CA ARG A 89 8.76 -12.00 5.68
C ARG A 89 9.60 -10.97 6.42
N VAL A 90 10.33 -11.43 7.44
CA VAL A 90 11.18 -10.60 8.28
C VAL A 90 12.56 -11.23 8.34
N TRP A 91 13.59 -10.39 8.18
CA TRP A 91 14.99 -10.76 8.28
C TRP A 91 15.68 -9.84 9.27
N PHE A 92 16.66 -10.37 10.01
CA PHE A 92 17.38 -9.65 11.05
C PHE A 92 18.89 -9.67 10.77
N SER A 93 19.56 -8.63 11.26
CA SER A 93 21.03 -8.54 11.34
C SER A 93 21.48 -8.83 12.79
N PRO A 94 22.73 -9.25 13.04
CA PRO A 94 23.85 -9.41 12.10
C PRO A 94 23.71 -10.66 11.19
N GLY A 95 24.62 -10.77 10.22
CA GLY A 95 24.61 -11.82 9.20
C GLY A 95 24.16 -11.31 7.83
N ASP A 96 24.16 -12.21 6.85
CA ASP A 96 23.94 -11.86 5.44
C ASP A 96 22.47 -12.00 5.00
N ASP A 97 21.63 -12.67 5.79
CA ASP A 97 20.25 -12.99 5.42
C ASP A 97 19.41 -11.77 5.00
N CYS A 98 19.57 -10.66 5.73
CA CYS A 98 18.87 -9.40 5.43
C CYS A 98 19.36 -8.79 4.11
N ARG A 99 20.69 -8.72 3.91
CA ARG A 99 21.31 -8.24 2.67
C ARG A 99 20.88 -9.10 1.48
N ASP A 100 20.96 -10.41 1.63
CA ASP A 100 20.59 -11.38 0.59
C ASP A 100 19.11 -11.29 0.23
N ALA A 101 18.24 -11.04 1.22
CA ALA A 101 16.81 -10.80 0.97
C ALA A 101 16.60 -9.55 0.10
N VAL A 102 17.23 -8.44 0.45
CA VAL A 102 17.16 -7.19 -0.33
C VAL A 102 17.67 -7.41 -1.76
N ILE A 103 18.83 -8.07 -1.93
CA ILE A 103 19.40 -8.40 -3.25
C ILE A 103 18.43 -9.26 -4.06
N ARG A 104 17.83 -10.31 -3.47
CA ARG A 104 16.84 -11.16 -4.15
C ARG A 104 15.62 -10.38 -4.64
N HIS A 105 15.17 -9.36 -3.92
CA HIS A 105 14.07 -8.51 -4.37
C HIS A 105 14.45 -7.69 -5.61
N PHE A 106 15.64 -7.09 -5.65
CA PHE A 106 16.13 -6.40 -6.86
C PHE A 106 16.36 -7.36 -8.04
N GLN A 107 16.83 -8.59 -7.81
CA GLN A 107 17.00 -9.61 -8.85
C GLN A 107 15.68 -10.12 -9.43
N SER A 108 14.63 -10.22 -8.60
CA SER A 108 13.30 -10.69 -9.02
C SER A 108 12.41 -9.60 -9.61
N CYS A 109 12.76 -8.31 -9.46
CA CYS A 109 12.03 -7.22 -10.09
C CYS A 109 12.06 -7.29 -11.62
N ARG A 110 10.95 -6.92 -12.26
CA ARG A 110 10.73 -7.03 -13.72
C ARG A 110 10.28 -5.74 -14.40
N LYS A 111 9.76 -4.75 -13.66
CA LYS A 111 9.10 -3.57 -14.25
C LYS A 111 9.65 -2.27 -13.68
N GLN A 112 9.53 -2.10 -12.37
CA GLN A 112 9.90 -0.85 -11.71
C GLN A 112 10.30 -1.11 -10.26
N VAL A 113 11.23 -0.30 -9.74
CA VAL A 113 11.53 -0.16 -8.32
C VAL A 113 11.87 1.30 -8.00
N ASP A 114 11.31 1.81 -6.90
CA ASP A 114 11.52 3.17 -6.42
C ASP A 114 12.20 3.11 -5.06
N VAL A 115 13.49 3.43 -5.00
CA VAL A 115 14.31 3.31 -3.79
C VAL A 115 14.34 4.63 -3.04
N CYS A 116 14.11 4.61 -1.74
CA CYS A 116 14.26 5.76 -0.86
C CYS A 116 15.16 5.37 0.32
N VAL A 117 16.40 5.87 0.32
CA VAL A 117 17.44 5.40 1.24
C VAL A 117 18.31 6.53 1.77
N PHE A 118 18.41 6.61 3.10
CA PHE A 118 19.25 7.57 3.80
C PHE A 118 20.75 7.42 3.47
N THR A 119 21.28 6.20 3.57
CA THR A 119 22.69 5.90 3.29
C THR A 119 22.78 4.55 2.58
N ILE A 120 23.56 4.49 1.51
CA ILE A 120 23.84 3.25 0.79
C ILE A 120 25.34 3.14 0.52
N ALA A 121 25.96 2.16 1.17
CA ALA A 121 27.40 1.88 1.08
C ALA A 121 27.69 0.36 0.99
N ASP A 122 26.64 -0.45 0.89
CA ASP A 122 26.78 -1.89 0.65
C ASP A 122 26.88 -2.13 -0.85
N ASN A 123 28.11 -2.41 -1.31
CA ASN A 123 28.44 -2.57 -2.71
C ASN A 123 27.63 -3.67 -3.41
N ASP A 124 27.20 -4.71 -2.69
CA ASP A 124 26.45 -5.82 -3.25
C ASP A 124 24.99 -5.43 -3.51
N ILE A 125 24.38 -4.68 -2.59
CA ILE A 125 23.05 -4.08 -2.80
C ILE A 125 23.09 -3.08 -3.96
N SER A 126 24.09 -2.19 -3.98
CA SER A 126 24.27 -1.22 -5.07
C SER A 126 24.45 -1.88 -6.42
N ALA A 127 25.25 -2.96 -6.49
CA ALA A 127 25.42 -3.76 -7.70
C ALA A 127 24.09 -4.40 -8.14
N ALA A 128 23.26 -4.89 -7.20
CA ALA A 128 21.96 -5.47 -7.52
C ALA A 128 20.97 -4.44 -8.09
N ILE A 129 20.98 -3.21 -7.56
CA ILE A 129 20.19 -2.08 -8.06
C ILE A 129 20.61 -1.71 -9.48
N ILE A 130 21.92 -1.52 -9.71
CA ILE A 130 22.48 -1.20 -11.03
C ILE A 130 22.19 -2.32 -12.03
N ALA A 131 22.34 -3.58 -11.61
CA ALA A 131 22.00 -4.73 -12.46
C ALA A 131 20.50 -4.77 -12.79
N ALA A 132 19.61 -4.33 -11.90
CA ALA A 132 18.19 -4.21 -12.22
C ALA A 132 17.94 -3.16 -13.31
N HIS A 133 18.56 -1.99 -13.18
CA HIS A 133 18.50 -0.93 -14.17
C HIS A 133 19.00 -1.40 -15.54
N GLN A 134 20.16 -2.07 -15.58
CA GLN A 134 20.74 -2.62 -16.82
C GLN A 134 19.87 -3.69 -17.50
N ARG A 135 19.02 -4.40 -16.74
CA ARG A 135 18.01 -5.32 -17.29
C ARG A 135 16.79 -4.60 -17.89
N GLY A 136 16.74 -3.28 -17.83
CA GLY A 136 15.61 -2.47 -18.31
C GLY A 136 14.49 -2.26 -17.29
N VAL A 137 14.73 -2.58 -16.01
CA VAL A 137 13.80 -2.19 -14.94
C VAL A 137 13.87 -0.68 -14.76
N ALA A 138 12.72 -0.01 -14.66
CA ALA A 138 12.68 1.41 -14.30
C ALA A 138 13.11 1.57 -12.83
N VAL A 139 14.32 2.10 -12.62
CA VAL A 139 14.89 2.33 -11.29
C VAL A 139 14.97 3.83 -11.05
N ARG A 140 14.40 4.29 -9.94
CA ARG A 140 14.52 5.67 -9.46
C ARG A 140 14.98 5.65 -8.02
N VAL A 141 15.81 6.61 -7.63
CA VAL A 141 16.38 6.68 -6.27
C VAL A 141 16.14 8.06 -5.67
N ILE A 142 15.71 8.09 -4.42
CA ILE A 142 15.73 9.27 -3.55
C ILE A 142 16.74 9.02 -2.43
N SER A 143 17.66 9.96 -2.20
CA SER A 143 18.64 9.88 -1.12
C SER A 143 18.83 11.22 -0.40
N ASP A 144 19.61 11.22 0.68
CA ASP A 144 19.88 12.39 1.50
C ASP A 144 21.07 13.20 0.93
N ASN A 145 20.90 14.51 0.87
CA ASN A 145 21.83 15.50 0.32
C ASN A 145 23.16 15.59 1.06
N HIS A 146 23.19 15.28 2.35
CA HIS A 146 24.39 15.26 3.15
C HIS A 146 25.05 13.89 3.09
N LYS A 147 24.27 12.82 3.26
CA LYS A 147 24.76 11.43 3.30
C LYS A 147 25.36 10.96 1.99
N ARG A 148 24.97 11.52 0.84
CA ARG A 148 25.60 11.17 -0.44
C ARG A 148 27.11 11.38 -0.42
N HIS A 149 27.61 12.30 0.42
CA HIS A 149 29.02 12.68 0.52
C HIS A 149 29.77 11.89 1.60
N ASP A 150 29.10 11.01 2.34
CA ASP A 150 29.76 10.12 3.29
C ASP A 150 30.74 9.19 2.54
N ALA A 151 31.86 8.89 3.19
CA ALA A 151 32.85 7.98 2.61
C ALA A 151 32.23 6.59 2.36
N GLY A 152 32.35 6.10 1.13
CA GLY A 152 31.79 4.81 0.70
C GLY A 152 30.35 4.86 0.20
N SER A 153 29.73 6.05 0.14
CA SER A 153 28.42 6.23 -0.52
C SER A 153 28.47 5.78 -1.98
N ASP A 154 27.51 4.95 -2.39
CA ASP A 154 27.35 4.45 -3.76
C ASP A 154 26.44 5.35 -4.62
N ILE A 155 25.98 6.49 -4.11
CA ILE A 155 25.04 7.37 -4.85
C ILE A 155 25.63 7.86 -6.17
N ASP A 156 26.87 8.35 -6.17
CA ASP A 156 27.50 8.84 -7.40
C ASP A 156 27.70 7.70 -8.41
N ARG A 157 28.04 6.49 -7.94
CA ARG A 157 28.13 5.27 -8.78
C ARG A 157 26.80 4.92 -9.46
N MET A 158 25.66 5.13 -8.79
CA MET A 158 24.33 4.94 -9.39
C MET A 158 24.04 5.98 -10.47
N VAL A 159 24.35 7.25 -10.20
CA VAL A 159 24.22 8.34 -11.17
C VAL A 159 25.06 8.05 -12.43
N GLU A 160 26.32 7.66 -12.24
CA GLU A 160 27.24 7.28 -13.33
C GLU A 160 26.74 6.08 -14.14
N SER A 161 25.95 5.19 -13.52
CA SER A 161 25.32 4.04 -14.17
C SER A 161 24.04 4.39 -14.94
N GLY A 162 23.64 5.67 -14.97
CA GLY A 162 22.46 6.17 -15.68
C GLY A 162 21.15 6.11 -14.89
N ILE A 163 21.20 5.80 -13.60
CA ILE A 163 20.01 5.80 -12.74
C ILE A 163 19.61 7.23 -12.41
N GLU A 164 18.32 7.52 -12.49
CA GLU A 164 17.76 8.79 -12.02
C GLU A 164 17.81 8.83 -10.48
N VAL A 165 18.62 9.75 -9.95
CA VAL A 165 18.75 10.01 -8.51
C VAL A 165 18.30 11.42 -8.20
N VAL A 166 17.40 11.56 -7.24
CA VAL A 166 16.98 12.83 -6.65
C VAL A 166 17.49 12.87 -5.21
N LEU A 167 18.00 14.01 -4.79
CA LEU A 167 18.38 14.25 -3.42
C LEU A 167 17.26 15.04 -2.74
N ASP A 168 17.07 14.83 -1.44
CA ASP A 168 16.30 15.80 -0.67
C ASP A 168 16.96 17.20 -0.71
N ASP A 169 16.21 18.23 -0.38
CA ASP A 169 16.67 19.63 -0.43
C ASP A 169 16.26 20.35 0.85
N SER A 170 16.56 19.71 1.99
CA SER A 170 16.26 20.28 3.30
C SER A 170 17.46 20.17 4.23
N ASP A 171 17.49 21.00 5.27
CA ASP A 171 18.49 20.88 6.33
C ASP A 171 18.26 19.63 7.21
N ALA A 172 17.05 19.07 7.18
CA ALA A 172 16.70 17.86 7.90
C ALA A 172 17.09 16.61 7.10
N HIS A 173 17.38 15.52 7.80
CA HIS A 173 17.77 14.27 7.16
C HIS A 173 16.57 13.47 6.62
N MET A 174 16.64 13.06 5.35
CA MET A 174 15.75 12.04 4.80
C MET A 174 16.15 10.66 5.33
N HIS A 175 15.60 10.27 6.49
CA HIS A 175 16.00 9.06 7.20
C HIS A 175 15.24 7.78 6.79
N HIS A 176 14.57 7.77 5.64
CA HIS A 176 13.83 6.59 5.18
C HIS A 176 14.75 5.47 4.66
N LYS A 177 14.25 4.23 4.71
CA LYS A 177 14.84 3.03 4.08
C LYS A 177 13.70 2.13 3.56
N PHE A 178 13.29 2.32 2.32
CA PHE A 178 12.30 1.47 1.65
C PHE A 178 12.55 1.40 0.13
N ALA A 179 11.99 0.38 -0.53
CA ALA A 179 12.07 0.16 -1.97
C ALA A 179 10.81 -0.55 -2.50
#